data_AF-A0A0R3R7E5-F1
#
_entry.id   AF-A0A0R3R7E5-F1
#
_cell.length_a   1.000
_cell.length_b   1.000
_cell.length_c   1.000
_cell.angle_alpha   90.00
_cell.angle_beta   90.00
_cell.angle_gamma   90.00
#
_symmetry.space_group_name_H-M   'P 1'
#
loop_
_entity.id
_entity.type
_entity.pdbx_description
1 polymer ?
#
loop_
_entity_poly.entity_id
_entity_poly.type
_entity_poly.pdbx_seq_one_letter_code
_entity_poly.pdbx_strand_id
1 'polypeptide(L)'
;MNQIITQITFDAFETEEYEDFVTILDGGPAENSSVVMAILSGSKKPETLISSTNVMVVRFSSDTQIQARGFEANWRATSISCGGILKAQPYGQIFTSPDYPKNYPSGVECVWKIDADPGQLISLDIEELDLERANDFLQIYDGGTPLAPILARLTGTFSNPQLIISTQSQLYIYFYSNFARNGRGFSITYKRGCSNRIRLDKGIITSPGYTRISYPNSQRCIYTVELPDRNSEQPTAFAINSFDVAEDDRLMMFEEVEGGRALHPGDGFSAISRPPKSIFAQTGIVQIVFTTNSIRNGLGWNITFSTNCPPLQTPKLVSLSTKASAFGTKVTASCPRGYEFRTGRGQMFDITCQLGGKWTEDHIPDCQ
;
A
#
# COMPACT_ATOMS: atom_id res chain seq x y z
N MET A 1 -24.06 0.76 -4.61
CA MET A 1 -24.91 1.23 -5.74
C MET A 1 -24.42 0.47 -6.95
N ASN A 2 -25.31 -0.03 -7.79
CA ASN A 2 -24.90 -0.70 -9.03
C ASN A 2 -24.66 0.38 -10.07
N GLN A 3 -23.42 0.50 -10.57
CA GLN A 3 -23.12 1.35 -11.70
C GLN A 3 -23.45 0.59 -12.98
N ILE A 4 -24.08 1.24 -13.94
CA ILE A 4 -24.38 0.64 -15.24
C ILE A 4 -23.34 1.16 -16.23
N ILE A 5 -22.75 0.27 -17.00
CA ILE A 5 -21.85 0.55 -18.12
C ILE A 5 -22.42 0.00 -19.42
N THR A 6 -22.03 0.55 -20.54
CA THR A 6 -22.47 0.17 -21.89
C THR A 6 -21.31 -0.44 -22.64
N GLN A 7 -21.48 -1.67 -23.13
CA GLN A 7 -20.51 -2.32 -24.01
C GLN A 7 -21.04 -2.26 -25.44
N ILE A 8 -20.24 -1.76 -26.38
CA ILE A 8 -20.55 -1.73 -27.81
C ILE A 8 -19.60 -2.66 -28.58
N THR A 9 -20.20 -3.44 -29.47
CA THR A 9 -19.52 -4.35 -30.39
C THR A 9 -20.02 -4.09 -31.79
N PHE A 10 -19.12 -3.97 -32.76
CA PHE A 10 -19.50 -3.84 -34.15
C PHE A 10 -19.72 -5.22 -34.74
N ASP A 11 -20.77 -5.45 -35.51
CA ASP A 11 -20.97 -6.69 -36.26
C ASP A 11 -20.45 -6.56 -37.69
N ALA A 12 -20.67 -5.39 -38.30
CA ALA A 12 -20.09 -4.96 -39.56
C ALA A 12 -19.48 -3.55 -39.41
N PHE A 13 -18.39 -3.28 -40.14
CA PHE A 13 -17.74 -1.96 -40.14
C PHE A 13 -17.02 -1.72 -41.47
N GLU A 14 -17.53 -0.79 -42.28
CA GLU A 14 -16.94 -0.37 -43.55
C GLU A 14 -17.27 1.11 -43.81
N THR A 15 -16.25 1.97 -43.69
CA THR A 15 -16.31 3.42 -43.89
C THR A 15 -15.20 3.85 -44.82
N GLU A 16 -15.27 5.04 -45.43
CA GLU A 16 -14.14 5.61 -46.16
C GLU A 16 -12.93 5.77 -45.24
N GLU A 17 -11.77 5.26 -45.64
CA GLU A 17 -10.58 5.28 -44.80
C GLU A 17 -10.03 6.71 -44.71
N TYR A 18 -9.86 7.22 -43.49
CA TYR A 18 -9.33 8.55 -43.16
C TYR A 18 -10.22 9.76 -43.50
N GLU A 19 -11.43 9.57 -44.02
CA GLU A 19 -12.36 10.67 -44.33
C GLU A 19 -13.69 10.52 -43.56
N ASP A 20 -14.28 9.32 -43.59
CA ASP A 20 -15.49 8.99 -42.82
C ASP A 20 -15.12 8.41 -41.45
N PHE A 21 -15.65 9.03 -40.38
CA PHE A 21 -15.30 8.68 -39.02
C PHE A 21 -16.50 8.28 -38.17
N VAL A 22 -16.36 7.15 -37.48
CA VAL A 22 -17.19 6.81 -36.31
C VAL A 22 -16.40 7.19 -35.06
N THR A 23 -16.81 8.27 -34.41
CA THR A 23 -16.27 8.71 -33.12
C THR A 23 -17.10 8.15 -31.99
N ILE A 24 -16.47 7.41 -31.08
CA ILE A 24 -17.07 6.89 -29.86
C ILE A 24 -16.65 7.79 -28.70
N LEU A 25 -17.62 8.35 -28.00
CA LEU A 25 -17.40 9.21 -26.84
C LEU A 25 -18.01 8.58 -25.58
N ASP A 26 -17.31 8.75 -24.47
CA ASP A 26 -17.60 8.17 -23.17
C ASP A 26 -17.92 9.24 -22.13
N GLY A 27 -18.98 9.01 -21.36
CA GLY A 27 -19.49 9.94 -20.35
C GLY A 27 -20.24 11.15 -20.96
N GLY A 28 -21.08 11.81 -20.16
CA GLY A 28 -21.79 13.03 -20.56
C GLY A 28 -23.02 12.81 -21.47
N PRO A 29 -24.17 13.51 -21.24
CA PRO A 29 -25.38 13.35 -22.05
C PRO A 29 -25.27 13.91 -23.48
N ALA A 30 -24.19 14.63 -23.81
CA ALA A 30 -23.97 15.25 -25.11
C ALA A 30 -22.47 15.33 -25.44
N GLU A 31 -22.11 15.42 -26.73
CA GLU A 31 -20.72 15.42 -27.23
C GLU A 31 -19.78 16.39 -26.50
N ASN A 32 -20.26 17.60 -26.19
CA ASN A 32 -19.48 18.65 -25.52
C ASN A 32 -19.16 18.36 -24.04
N SER A 33 -19.77 17.32 -23.48
CA SER A 33 -19.60 16.85 -22.11
C SER A 33 -18.98 15.44 -22.03
N SER A 34 -18.58 14.89 -23.18
CA SER A 34 -18.04 13.54 -23.33
C SER A 34 -16.54 13.54 -23.64
N VAL A 35 -15.87 12.44 -23.32
CA VAL A 35 -14.45 12.20 -23.64
C VAL A 35 -14.34 11.27 -24.84
N VAL A 36 -13.51 11.59 -25.83
CA VAL A 36 -13.30 10.71 -27.00
C VAL A 36 -12.60 9.42 -26.56
N MET A 37 -13.27 8.29 -26.76
CA MET A 37 -12.77 6.94 -26.48
C MET A 37 -12.06 6.34 -27.69
N ALA A 38 -12.65 6.50 -28.88
CA ALA A 38 -12.10 5.98 -30.12
C ALA A 38 -12.54 6.81 -31.34
N ILE A 39 -11.67 6.89 -32.35
CA ILE A 39 -11.98 7.42 -33.69
C ILE A 39 -11.68 6.28 -34.66
N LEU A 40 -12.69 5.85 -35.41
CA LEU A 40 -12.65 4.64 -36.23
C LEU A 40 -12.95 5.02 -37.69
N SER A 41 -12.21 4.43 -38.64
CA SER A 41 -12.39 4.60 -40.09
C SER A 41 -11.93 3.34 -40.84
N GLY A 42 -12.27 3.24 -42.13
CA GLY A 42 -11.91 2.10 -42.98
C GLY A 42 -12.77 0.85 -42.75
N SER A 43 -12.19 -0.33 -43.01
CA SER A 43 -12.88 -1.63 -42.98
C SER A 43 -12.42 -2.56 -41.85
N LYS A 44 -11.50 -2.11 -40.98
CA LYS A 44 -11.03 -2.90 -39.85
C LYS A 44 -12.05 -2.84 -38.72
N LYS A 45 -12.69 -3.97 -38.43
CA LYS A 45 -13.60 -4.13 -37.29
C LYS A 45 -12.90 -3.79 -35.96
N PRO A 46 -13.44 -2.85 -35.16
CA PRO A 46 -12.89 -2.51 -33.85
C PRO A 46 -13.06 -3.63 -32.82
N GLU A 47 -12.23 -3.61 -31.78
CA GLU A 47 -12.46 -4.43 -30.58
C GLU A 47 -13.68 -3.92 -29.79
N THR A 48 -14.15 -4.73 -28.84
CA THR A 48 -15.27 -4.33 -27.97
C THR A 48 -14.89 -3.10 -27.15
N LEU A 49 -15.71 -2.05 -27.22
CA LEU A 49 -15.51 -0.83 -26.45
C LEU A 49 -16.48 -0.84 -25.25
N ILE A 50 -15.99 -0.43 -24.08
CA ILE A 50 -16.74 -0.47 -22.83
C ILE A 50 -16.74 0.95 -22.26
N SER A 51 -17.92 1.56 -22.11
CA SER A 51 -18.04 2.86 -21.46
C SER A 51 -17.77 2.77 -19.96
N SER A 52 -17.32 3.88 -19.41
CA SER A 52 -17.18 4.09 -17.96
C SER A 52 -18.49 4.44 -17.28
N THR A 53 -19.47 4.95 -18.03
CA THR A 53 -20.78 5.35 -17.51
C THR A 53 -21.92 4.60 -18.20
N ASN A 54 -23.16 4.87 -17.77
CA ASN A 54 -24.35 4.37 -18.45
C ASN A 54 -24.68 5.17 -19.72
N VAL A 55 -23.78 6.08 -20.14
CA VAL A 55 -23.95 6.95 -21.31
C VAL A 55 -22.75 6.77 -22.24
N MET A 56 -23.04 6.54 -23.52
CA MET A 56 -22.08 6.47 -24.62
C MET A 56 -22.68 7.24 -25.80
N VAL A 57 -21.88 8.11 -26.43
CA VAL A 57 -22.28 8.84 -27.63
C VAL A 57 -21.55 8.25 -28.82
N VAL A 58 -22.29 7.91 -29.87
CA VAL A 58 -21.74 7.46 -31.15
C VAL A 58 -22.03 8.53 -32.18
N ARG A 59 -20.97 9.16 -32.70
CA ARG A 59 -21.08 10.16 -33.76
C ARG A 59 -20.49 9.61 -35.05
N PHE A 60 -21.29 9.60 -36.10
CA PHE A 60 -20.82 9.34 -37.46
C PHE A 60 -20.70 10.67 -38.22
N SER A 61 -19.56 10.88 -38.86
CA SER A 61 -19.28 12.02 -39.73
C SER A 61 -18.84 11.48 -41.07
N SER A 62 -19.49 11.93 -42.15
CA SER A 62 -19.09 11.62 -43.52
C SER A 62 -18.84 12.89 -44.32
N ASP A 63 -18.08 12.75 -45.39
CA ASP A 63 -17.85 13.83 -46.35
C ASP A 63 -18.89 13.77 -47.51
N THR A 64 -18.60 14.41 -48.65
CA THR A 64 -19.49 14.42 -49.83
C THR A 64 -19.09 13.40 -50.91
N GLN A 65 -18.01 12.67 -50.69
CA GLN A 65 -17.42 11.74 -51.65
C GLN A 65 -17.68 10.30 -51.20
N ILE A 66 -16.93 9.36 -51.76
CA ILE A 66 -17.02 7.89 -51.66
C ILE A 66 -17.99 7.31 -50.59
N GLN A 67 -18.97 6.51 -51.02
CA GLN A 67 -19.86 5.81 -50.09
C GLN A 67 -19.37 4.40 -49.76
N ALA A 68 -19.60 3.97 -48.52
CA ALA A 68 -19.36 2.62 -48.04
C ALA A 68 -20.64 1.98 -47.45
N ARG A 69 -20.56 0.72 -47.04
CA ARG A 69 -21.71 0.00 -46.44
C ARG A 69 -22.09 0.50 -45.05
N GLY A 70 -21.23 1.28 -44.40
CA GLY A 70 -21.44 1.80 -43.05
C GLY A 70 -21.09 0.77 -41.98
N PHE A 71 -21.72 0.90 -40.82
CA PHE A 71 -21.48 0.02 -39.68
C PHE A 71 -22.77 -0.47 -39.05
N GLU A 72 -22.71 -1.67 -38.50
CA GLU A 72 -23.76 -2.24 -37.65
C GLU A 72 -23.12 -2.50 -36.29
N ALA A 73 -23.74 -1.97 -35.23
CA ALA A 73 -23.24 -2.12 -33.87
C ALA A 73 -24.34 -2.61 -32.94
N ASN A 74 -23.99 -3.58 -32.12
CA ASN A 74 -24.78 -4.07 -31.01
C ASN A 74 -24.23 -3.52 -29.71
N TRP A 75 -25.12 -3.20 -28.77
CA TRP A 75 -24.73 -2.72 -27.45
C TRP A 75 -25.51 -3.43 -26.35
N ARG A 76 -24.90 -3.52 -25.17
CA ARG A 76 -25.54 -4.04 -23.97
C ARG A 76 -25.17 -3.22 -22.75
N ALA A 77 -26.14 -3.06 -21.85
CA ALA A 77 -25.91 -2.49 -20.53
C ALA A 77 -25.52 -3.60 -19.54
N THR A 78 -24.42 -3.41 -18.82
CA THR A 78 -23.92 -4.31 -17.78
C THR A 78 -23.83 -3.55 -16.47
N SER A 79 -24.29 -4.13 -15.36
CA SER A 79 -24.06 -3.53 -14.03
C SER A 79 -22.71 -3.93 -13.47
N ILE A 80 -21.83 -2.97 -13.18
CA ILE A 80 -20.70 -3.15 -12.27
C ILE A 80 -21.27 -3.06 -10.85
N SER A 81 -21.37 -4.20 -10.18
CA SER A 81 -21.65 -4.26 -8.74
C SER A 81 -20.33 -4.22 -7.98
N CYS A 82 -20.07 -3.15 -7.26
CA CYS A 82 -18.93 -3.04 -6.36
C CYS A 82 -19.33 -2.38 -5.04
N GLY A 83 -18.53 -2.59 -4.00
CA GLY A 83 -18.90 -2.18 -2.65
C GLY A 83 -19.81 -3.17 -1.93
N GLY A 84 -20.38 -2.72 -0.82
CA GLY A 84 -21.31 -3.50 -0.01
C GLY A 84 -21.06 -3.36 1.49
N ILE A 85 -21.88 -4.04 2.28
CA ILE A 85 -21.67 -4.16 3.73
C ILE A 85 -20.94 -5.48 3.98
N LEU A 86 -19.78 -5.40 4.61
CA LEU A 86 -18.93 -6.52 4.99
C LEU A 86 -18.98 -6.67 6.50
N LYS A 87 -19.03 -7.92 6.99
CA LYS A 87 -18.98 -8.23 8.42
C LYS A 87 -17.60 -8.83 8.73
N ALA A 88 -16.83 -8.15 9.56
CA ALA A 88 -15.48 -8.55 9.92
C ALA A 88 -15.50 -9.77 10.84
N GLN A 89 -14.92 -10.87 10.36
CA GLN A 89 -14.72 -12.10 11.12
C GLN A 89 -13.37 -12.10 11.85
N PRO A 90 -13.15 -12.98 12.85
CA PRO A 90 -11.84 -13.12 13.51
C PRO A 90 -10.75 -13.71 12.61
N TYR A 91 -11.10 -14.29 11.46
CA TYR A 91 -10.17 -14.73 10.43
C TYR A 91 -10.15 -13.74 9.26
N GLY A 92 -9.05 -13.73 8.50
CA GLY A 92 -8.88 -12.85 7.33
C GLY A 92 -9.88 -13.18 6.23
N GLN A 93 -10.55 -12.15 5.71
CA GLN A 93 -11.42 -12.19 4.56
C GLN A 93 -10.90 -11.20 3.51
N ILE A 94 -11.07 -11.49 2.23
CA ILE A 94 -10.56 -10.65 1.15
C ILE A 94 -11.71 -9.94 0.45
N PHE A 95 -11.51 -8.67 0.08
CA PHE A 95 -12.28 -8.01 -0.96
C PHE A 95 -11.32 -7.28 -1.90
N THR A 96 -11.77 -7.08 -3.14
CA THR A 96 -10.93 -6.52 -4.20
C THR A 96 -11.65 -5.38 -4.91
N SER A 97 -10.89 -4.61 -5.68
CA SER A 97 -11.44 -3.73 -6.71
C SER A 97 -12.24 -4.54 -7.74
N PRO A 98 -13.15 -3.89 -8.50
CA PRO A 98 -13.84 -4.55 -9.60
C PRO A 98 -12.84 -5.13 -10.60
N ASP A 99 -13.16 -6.30 -11.16
CA ASP A 99 -12.39 -7.03 -12.17
C ASP A 99 -10.97 -7.50 -11.77
N TYR A 100 -10.50 -7.22 -10.55
CA TYR A 100 -9.21 -7.71 -10.05
C TYR A 100 -9.07 -9.24 -10.28
N PRO A 101 -7.93 -9.73 -10.81
CA PRO A 101 -6.65 -9.04 -11.00
C PRO A 101 -6.49 -8.32 -12.35
N LYS A 102 -7.56 -8.20 -13.15
CA LYS A 102 -7.58 -7.35 -14.35
C LYS A 102 -7.71 -5.88 -13.96
N ASN A 103 -7.52 -5.00 -14.94
CA ASN A 103 -7.63 -3.58 -14.69
C ASN A 103 -9.06 -3.19 -14.27
N TYR A 104 -9.16 -2.31 -13.26
CA TYR A 104 -10.46 -1.82 -12.81
C TYR A 104 -11.12 -0.95 -13.89
N PRO A 105 -12.46 -0.85 -13.95
CA PRO A 105 -13.14 0.02 -14.90
C PRO A 105 -12.95 1.50 -14.59
N SER A 106 -13.02 2.33 -15.63
CA SER A 106 -13.03 3.79 -15.50
C SER A 106 -14.34 4.32 -14.92
N GLY A 107 -14.27 5.46 -14.25
CA GLY A 107 -15.41 6.19 -13.73
C GLY A 107 -16.15 5.51 -12.58
N VAL A 108 -15.51 4.57 -11.86
CA VAL A 108 -16.20 3.80 -10.81
C VAL A 108 -16.14 4.45 -9.44
N GLU A 109 -17.27 4.38 -8.75
CA GLU A 109 -17.40 4.79 -7.35
C GLU A 109 -17.88 3.61 -6.50
N CYS A 110 -16.95 3.00 -5.77
CA CYS A 110 -17.23 1.83 -4.96
C CYS A 110 -17.14 2.16 -3.48
N VAL A 111 -18.13 1.70 -2.70
CA VAL A 111 -18.19 1.93 -1.25
C VAL A 111 -18.34 0.61 -0.51
N TRP A 112 -17.35 0.27 0.31
CA TRP A 112 -17.44 -0.83 1.27
C TRP A 112 -17.61 -0.28 2.69
N LYS A 113 -18.57 -0.81 3.43
CA LYS A 113 -18.73 -0.58 4.87
C LYS A 113 -18.38 -1.85 5.60
N ILE A 114 -17.35 -1.83 6.42
CA ILE A 114 -16.94 -2.98 7.21
C ILE A 114 -17.41 -2.77 8.64
N ASP A 115 -18.24 -3.68 9.16
CA ASP A 115 -18.71 -3.66 10.53
C ASP A 115 -18.09 -4.81 11.34
N ALA A 116 -17.64 -4.50 12.54
CA ALA A 116 -17.30 -5.46 13.58
C ALA A 116 -18.25 -5.28 14.79
N ASP A 117 -18.19 -6.23 15.72
CA ASP A 117 -18.93 -6.11 16.99
C ASP A 117 -18.45 -4.87 17.78
N PRO A 118 -19.33 -4.19 18.54
CA PRO A 118 -18.95 -3.03 19.34
C PRO A 118 -17.72 -3.29 20.22
N GLY A 119 -16.78 -2.36 20.21
CA GLY A 119 -15.52 -2.45 20.96
C GLY A 119 -14.43 -3.29 20.29
N GLN A 120 -14.72 -3.96 19.16
CA GLN A 120 -13.69 -4.60 18.34
C GLN A 120 -13.14 -3.63 17.30
N LEU A 121 -11.82 -3.59 17.14
CA LEU A 121 -11.16 -2.87 16.06
C LEU A 121 -11.26 -3.69 14.75
N ILE A 122 -10.87 -3.08 13.64
CA ILE A 122 -10.77 -3.73 12.33
C ILE A 122 -9.35 -3.51 11.81
N SER A 123 -8.69 -4.61 11.42
CA SER A 123 -7.41 -4.56 10.71
C SER A 123 -7.64 -4.73 9.21
N LEU A 124 -6.96 -3.91 8.42
CA LEU A 124 -6.85 -4.00 6.97
C LEU A 124 -5.40 -4.26 6.61
N ASP A 125 -5.16 -5.28 5.81
CA ASP A 125 -3.89 -5.56 5.16
C ASP A 125 -4.06 -5.33 3.66
N ILE A 126 -3.52 -4.22 3.16
CA ILE A 126 -3.56 -3.89 1.74
C ILE A 126 -2.39 -4.59 1.07
N GLU A 127 -2.64 -5.76 0.50
CA GLU A 127 -1.62 -6.66 -0.04
C GLU A 127 -1.02 -6.12 -1.34
N GLU A 128 -1.87 -5.56 -2.20
CA GLU A 128 -1.49 -4.98 -3.48
C GLU A 128 -2.34 -3.74 -3.76
N LEU A 129 -1.70 -2.71 -4.32
CA LEU A 129 -2.37 -1.53 -4.82
C LEU A 129 -1.71 -1.08 -6.12
N ASP A 130 -2.49 -0.91 -7.18
CA ASP A 130 -2.07 -0.44 -8.49
C ASP A 130 -3.17 0.46 -9.08
N LEU A 131 -3.10 1.76 -8.75
CA LEU A 131 -4.03 2.81 -9.13
C LEU A 131 -3.31 3.92 -9.91
N GLU A 132 -4.05 4.67 -10.72
CA GLU A 132 -3.52 5.89 -11.34
C GLU A 132 -3.12 6.93 -10.29
N ARG A 133 -1.83 7.28 -10.22
CA ARG A 133 -1.26 8.14 -9.17
C ARG A 133 -1.92 9.53 -9.06
N ALA A 134 -2.39 10.09 -10.18
CA ALA A 134 -2.83 11.48 -10.23
C ALA A 134 -4.28 11.65 -9.79
N ASN A 135 -5.16 10.71 -10.13
CA ASN A 135 -6.60 10.94 -10.07
C ASN A 135 -7.36 9.84 -9.33
N ASP A 136 -6.84 8.62 -9.32
CA ASP A 136 -7.52 7.46 -8.73
C ASP A 136 -7.05 7.27 -7.29
N PHE A 137 -7.98 6.96 -6.41
CA PHE A 137 -7.65 6.80 -5.01
C PHE A 137 -8.56 5.83 -4.27
N LEU A 138 -7.96 5.18 -3.28
CA LEU A 138 -8.66 4.42 -2.26
C LEU A 138 -8.57 5.19 -0.94
N GLN A 139 -9.71 5.57 -0.38
CA GLN A 139 -9.80 6.34 0.85
C GLN A 139 -10.47 5.51 1.95
N ILE A 140 -9.82 5.47 3.12
CA ILE A 140 -10.22 4.66 4.26
C ILE A 140 -10.55 5.61 5.41
N TYR A 141 -11.78 5.54 5.89
CA TYR A 141 -12.32 6.38 6.96
C TYR A 141 -12.58 5.56 8.23
N ASP A 142 -12.23 6.12 9.37
CA ASP A 142 -12.39 5.51 10.70
C ASP A 142 -13.81 5.68 11.25
N GLY A 143 -14.76 4.97 10.65
CA GLY A 143 -16.17 4.99 11.04
C GLY A 143 -17.07 4.56 9.89
N GLY A 144 -18.37 4.42 10.13
CA GLY A 144 -19.32 3.90 9.12
C GLY A 144 -19.79 4.89 8.05
N THR A 145 -19.22 6.11 7.98
CA THR A 145 -19.70 7.21 7.12
C THR A 145 -18.53 8.02 6.54
N PRO A 146 -18.73 8.74 5.41
CA PRO A 146 -17.69 9.58 4.82
C PRO A 146 -17.38 10.86 5.63
N LEU A 147 -18.11 11.12 6.72
CA LEU A 147 -17.82 12.24 7.65
C LEU A 147 -16.80 11.86 8.73
N ALA A 148 -16.46 10.57 8.83
CA ALA A 148 -15.48 10.09 9.80
C ALA A 148 -14.05 10.57 9.46
N PRO A 149 -13.11 10.56 10.42
CA PRO A 149 -11.73 10.92 10.13
C PRO A 149 -11.08 9.96 9.13
N ILE A 150 -10.19 10.48 8.27
CA ILE A 150 -9.48 9.68 7.26
C ILE A 150 -8.26 9.02 7.90
N LEU A 151 -8.17 7.70 7.82
CA LEU A 151 -6.97 6.92 8.20
C LEU A 151 -5.92 6.97 7.09
N ALA A 152 -6.36 6.75 5.86
CA ALA A 152 -5.47 6.75 4.70
C ALA A 152 -6.19 7.18 3.42
N ARG A 153 -5.40 7.81 2.54
CA ARG A 153 -5.74 8.03 1.14
C ARG A 153 -4.58 7.49 0.32
N LEU A 154 -4.85 6.44 -0.45
CA LEU A 154 -3.85 5.65 -1.17
C LEU A 154 -4.03 5.86 -2.67
N THR A 155 -2.91 5.95 -3.39
CA THR A 155 -2.85 6.15 -4.85
C THR A 155 -1.53 5.59 -5.38
N GLY A 156 -1.39 5.47 -6.71
CA GLY A 156 -0.19 4.95 -7.35
C GLY A 156 -0.07 3.43 -7.19
N THR A 157 1.16 2.93 -7.22
CA THR A 157 1.44 1.49 -7.17
C THR A 157 2.35 1.17 -5.99
N PHE A 158 2.01 0.14 -5.21
CA PHE A 158 2.91 -0.52 -4.27
C PHE A 158 2.59 -2.00 -4.14
N SER A 159 3.63 -2.79 -3.92
CA SER A 159 3.56 -4.25 -3.82
C SER A 159 3.95 -4.79 -2.43
N ASN A 160 4.23 -3.90 -1.46
CA ASN A 160 4.49 -4.31 -0.08
C ASN A 160 3.21 -4.13 0.73
N PRO A 161 2.77 -5.16 1.48
CA PRO A 161 1.57 -5.07 2.29
C PRO A 161 1.61 -3.91 3.27
N GLN A 162 0.53 -3.13 3.32
CA GLN A 162 0.36 -2.03 4.26
C GLN A 162 -0.74 -2.36 5.27
N LEU A 163 -0.35 -2.47 6.54
CA LEU A 163 -1.28 -2.68 7.64
C LEU A 163 -1.90 -1.35 8.12
N ILE A 164 -3.22 -1.28 8.17
CA ILE A 164 -3.99 -0.18 8.74
C ILE A 164 -4.95 -0.74 9.78
N ILE A 165 -5.03 -0.12 10.94
CA ILE A 165 -5.92 -0.57 12.02
C ILE A 165 -6.82 0.59 12.43
N SER A 166 -8.13 0.35 12.44
CA SER A 166 -9.15 1.30 12.88
C SER A 166 -9.05 1.60 14.37
N THR A 167 -9.66 2.70 14.83
CA THR A 167 -9.85 2.96 16.26
C THR A 167 -11.26 2.56 16.73
N GLN A 168 -12.15 2.27 15.79
CA GLN A 168 -13.56 1.95 16.03
C GLN A 168 -13.97 0.62 15.37
N SER A 169 -15.21 0.19 15.61
CA SER A 169 -15.78 -1.06 15.08
C SER A 169 -16.41 -0.93 13.69
N GLN A 170 -16.20 0.20 13.01
CA GLN A 170 -16.69 0.41 11.66
C GLN A 170 -15.63 1.09 10.80
N LEU A 171 -15.56 0.71 9.53
CA LEU A 171 -14.78 1.38 8.51
C LEU A 171 -15.66 1.70 7.30
N TYR A 172 -15.40 2.83 6.68
CA TYR A 172 -15.99 3.23 5.41
C TYR A 172 -14.84 3.37 4.42
N ILE A 173 -14.90 2.59 3.35
CA ILE A 173 -13.85 2.51 2.33
C ILE A 173 -14.46 2.97 1.01
N TYR A 174 -13.84 3.97 0.41
CA TYR A 174 -14.28 4.60 -0.82
C TYR A 174 -13.20 4.49 -1.87
N PHE A 175 -13.51 3.83 -2.97
CA PHE A 175 -12.67 3.80 -4.16
C PHE A 175 -13.30 4.65 -5.26
N TYR A 176 -12.47 5.51 -5.84
CA TYR A 176 -12.83 6.36 -6.97
C TYR A 176 -11.82 6.14 -8.10
N SER A 177 -12.32 5.90 -9.31
CA SER A 177 -11.55 5.99 -10.54
C SER A 177 -12.11 7.07 -11.47
N ASN A 178 -11.21 7.80 -12.14
CA ASN A 178 -11.56 8.75 -13.18
C ASN A 178 -11.80 8.05 -14.54
N PHE A 179 -11.97 8.85 -15.59
CA PHE A 179 -12.16 8.38 -16.97
C PHE A 179 -10.85 8.14 -17.75
N ALA A 180 -9.72 7.94 -17.07
CA ALA A 180 -8.40 7.84 -17.68
C ALA A 180 -7.79 6.44 -17.55
N ARG A 181 -6.48 6.34 -17.31
CA ARG A 181 -5.73 5.08 -17.29
C ARG A 181 -6.06 4.27 -16.05
N ASN A 182 -6.37 2.99 -16.20
CA ASN A 182 -6.62 2.09 -15.09
C ASN A 182 -5.45 1.12 -14.86
N GLY A 183 -5.12 0.86 -13.60
CA GLY A 183 -4.22 -0.22 -13.16
C GLY A 183 -4.98 -1.47 -12.73
N ARG A 184 -4.29 -2.47 -12.16
CA ARG A 184 -4.89 -3.73 -11.68
C ARG A 184 -5.85 -3.55 -10.50
N GLY A 185 -5.76 -2.42 -9.78
CA GLY A 185 -6.63 -2.13 -8.65
C GLY A 185 -6.02 -2.60 -7.33
N PHE A 186 -6.80 -3.24 -6.46
CA PHE A 186 -6.32 -3.62 -5.13
C PHE A 186 -6.90 -4.94 -4.62
N SER A 187 -6.13 -5.59 -3.74
CA SER A 187 -6.56 -6.72 -2.89
C SER A 187 -6.35 -6.35 -1.43
N ILE A 188 -7.41 -6.44 -0.62
CA ILE A 188 -7.38 -6.09 0.79
C ILE A 188 -7.92 -7.25 1.61
N THR A 189 -7.07 -7.75 2.51
CA THR A 189 -7.48 -8.66 3.57
C THR A 189 -7.97 -7.85 4.76
N TYR A 190 -9.13 -8.17 5.31
CA TYR A 190 -9.70 -7.52 6.50
C TYR A 190 -10.13 -8.55 7.55
N LYS A 191 -10.13 -8.14 8.81
CA LYS A 191 -10.63 -8.93 9.94
C LYS A 191 -10.92 -8.06 11.16
N ARG A 192 -11.69 -8.61 12.11
CA ARG A 192 -11.88 -7.97 13.43
C ARG A 192 -10.66 -8.20 14.32
N GLY A 193 -10.42 -7.25 15.23
CA GLY A 193 -9.26 -7.20 16.13
C GLY A 193 -8.04 -6.52 15.52
N CYS A 194 -7.04 -6.29 16.36
CA CYS A 194 -5.77 -5.63 16.00
C CYS A 194 -4.54 -6.54 16.11
N SER A 195 -4.74 -7.84 16.35
CA SER A 195 -3.64 -8.80 16.43
C SER A 195 -3.27 -9.30 15.05
N ASN A 196 -2.06 -9.01 14.55
CA ASN A 196 -1.64 -9.28 13.17
C ASN A 196 -0.31 -10.04 13.12
N ARG A 197 -0.20 -10.98 12.18
CA ARG A 197 1.05 -11.70 11.89
C ARG A 197 1.57 -11.21 10.54
N ILE A 198 2.73 -10.57 10.56
CA ILE A 198 3.33 -9.86 9.44
C ILE A 198 4.52 -10.68 8.95
N ARG A 199 4.42 -11.18 7.72
CA ARG A 199 5.46 -12.03 7.11
C ARG A 199 6.21 -11.29 6.02
N LEU A 200 7.07 -10.37 6.41
CA LEU A 200 7.83 -9.50 5.52
C LEU A 200 9.28 -9.39 5.98
N ASP A 201 10.20 -9.16 5.05
CA ASP A 201 11.61 -8.87 5.31
C ASP A 201 11.81 -7.42 5.81
N LYS A 202 10.86 -6.55 5.49
CA LYS A 202 10.81 -5.15 5.90
C LYS A 202 9.38 -4.62 5.92
N GLY A 203 9.16 -3.57 6.68
CA GLY A 203 7.88 -2.90 6.67
C GLY A 203 7.76 -1.82 7.73
N ILE A 204 6.57 -1.23 7.80
CA ILE A 204 6.22 -0.23 8.78
C ILE A 204 5.02 -0.75 9.56
N ILE A 205 5.07 -0.63 10.88
CA ILE A 205 4.01 -1.01 11.80
C ILE A 205 3.62 0.22 12.59
N THR A 206 2.32 0.46 12.69
CA THR A 206 1.77 1.57 13.43
C THR A 206 0.74 1.11 14.44
N SER A 207 0.58 1.89 15.50
CA SER A 207 -0.56 1.75 16.40
C SER A 207 -1.88 2.05 15.69
N PRO A 208 -3.03 1.59 16.22
CA PRO A 208 -4.32 1.95 15.65
C PRO A 208 -4.51 3.48 15.55
N GLY A 209 -5.05 3.96 14.42
CA GLY A 209 -5.32 5.39 14.19
C GLY A 209 -4.10 6.31 13.98
N TYR A 210 -2.88 5.77 14.03
CA TYR A 210 -1.63 6.54 14.11
C TYR A 210 -1.56 7.79 13.21
N THR A 211 -1.12 8.92 13.79
CA THR A 211 -1.03 10.31 13.26
C THR A 211 -2.33 11.00 12.86
N ARG A 212 -3.42 10.26 12.70
CA ARG A 212 -4.72 10.82 12.30
C ARG A 212 -5.64 10.97 13.49
N ILE A 213 -5.58 10.01 14.40
CA ILE A 213 -6.49 9.85 15.53
C ILE A 213 -5.68 9.28 16.70
N SER A 214 -6.02 9.66 17.93
CA SER A 214 -5.44 9.00 19.10
C SER A 214 -5.84 7.53 19.13
N TYR A 215 -4.93 6.66 19.58
CA TYR A 215 -5.24 5.24 19.70
C TYR A 215 -6.36 5.00 20.73
N PRO A 216 -7.17 3.94 20.57
CA PRO A 216 -8.27 3.63 21.48
C PRO A 216 -7.80 3.04 22.82
N ASN A 217 -8.58 3.33 23.86
CA ASN A 217 -8.39 2.80 25.21
C ASN A 217 -8.87 1.33 25.31
N SER A 218 -8.41 0.65 26.34
CA SER A 218 -8.78 -0.72 26.72
C SER A 218 -8.53 -1.74 25.61
N GLN A 219 -7.44 -1.54 24.87
CA GLN A 219 -7.03 -2.42 23.78
C GLN A 219 -5.79 -3.22 24.12
N ARG A 220 -5.69 -4.38 23.47
CA ARG A 220 -4.51 -5.21 23.47
C ARG A 220 -4.21 -5.67 22.05
N CYS A 221 -3.25 -5.00 21.42
CA CYS A 221 -2.85 -5.26 20.04
C CYS A 221 -1.53 -6.01 20.01
N ILE A 222 -1.49 -7.11 19.25
CA ILE A 222 -0.33 -8.00 19.16
C ILE A 222 0.15 -8.02 17.72
N TYR A 223 1.41 -7.67 17.49
CA TYR A 223 2.02 -7.70 16.17
C TYR A 223 3.14 -8.73 16.20
N THR A 224 2.99 -9.81 15.44
CA THR A 224 4.04 -10.83 15.30
C THR A 224 4.73 -10.63 13.96
N VAL A 225 5.94 -10.09 13.98
CA VAL A 225 6.82 -9.96 12.82
C VAL A 225 7.58 -11.27 12.65
N GLU A 226 7.53 -11.84 11.45
CA GLU A 226 8.20 -13.09 11.10
C GLU A 226 8.90 -12.92 9.75
N LEU A 227 10.22 -13.00 9.73
CA LEU A 227 10.99 -12.92 8.49
C LEU A 227 10.68 -14.14 7.58
N PRO A 228 10.61 -13.97 6.24
CA PRO A 228 10.20 -15.05 5.33
C PRO A 228 11.17 -16.24 5.27
N ASP A 229 12.46 -16.00 5.53
CA ASP A 229 13.48 -17.05 5.55
C ASP A 229 13.38 -17.87 6.84
N ARG A 230 13.21 -19.19 6.69
CA ARG A 230 12.98 -20.15 7.79
C ARG A 230 14.12 -20.30 8.81
N ASN A 231 15.22 -19.57 8.65
CA ASN A 231 16.27 -19.54 9.66
C ASN A 231 15.90 -18.50 10.73
N SER A 232 15.43 -18.98 11.88
CA SER A 232 15.04 -18.17 13.04
C SER A 232 16.17 -17.29 13.61
N GLU A 233 17.42 -17.48 13.14
CA GLU A 233 18.62 -16.77 13.57
C GLU A 233 18.92 -15.50 12.77
N GLN A 234 18.12 -15.13 11.77
CA GLN A 234 18.33 -13.85 11.08
C GLN A 234 17.98 -12.69 12.01
N PRO A 235 18.93 -11.81 12.37
CA PRO A 235 18.65 -10.73 13.29
C PRO A 235 17.80 -9.63 12.64
N THR A 236 16.87 -9.09 13.42
CA THR A 236 15.90 -8.08 12.98
C THR A 236 16.16 -6.76 13.68
N ALA A 237 16.14 -5.66 12.92
CA ALA A 237 16.28 -4.31 13.45
C ALA A 237 14.95 -3.56 13.39
N PHE A 238 14.71 -2.76 14.42
CA PHE A 238 13.54 -1.90 14.56
C PHE A 238 14.01 -0.47 14.76
N ALA A 239 13.55 0.46 13.92
CA ALA A 239 13.74 1.88 14.07
C ALA A 239 12.43 2.51 14.58
N ILE A 240 12.52 3.24 15.70
CA ILE A 240 11.39 3.94 16.29
C ILE A 240 11.28 5.32 15.65
N ASN A 241 10.38 5.49 14.70
CA ASN A 241 10.23 6.73 13.94
C ASN A 241 9.52 7.82 14.76
N SER A 242 8.53 7.41 15.56
CA SER A 242 7.82 8.29 16.48
C SER A 242 7.22 7.49 17.63
N PHE A 243 7.09 8.12 18.79
CA PHE A 243 6.54 7.47 19.97
C PHE A 243 5.81 8.48 20.85
N ASP A 244 4.48 8.42 20.81
CA ASP A 244 3.55 9.20 21.62
C ASP A 244 2.53 8.26 22.28
N VAL A 245 2.96 7.67 23.40
CA VAL A 245 2.21 6.70 24.20
C VAL A 245 2.05 7.27 25.60
N ALA A 246 0.86 7.14 26.18
CA ALA A 246 0.56 7.62 27.53
C ALA A 246 1.42 6.92 28.59
N GLU A 247 1.49 7.54 29.78
CA GLU A 247 2.33 7.09 30.89
C GLU A 247 1.96 5.70 31.42
N ASP A 248 0.68 5.35 31.40
CA ASP A 248 0.13 4.09 31.94
C ASP A 248 -0.06 3.00 30.88
N ASP A 249 0.17 3.33 29.61
CA ASP A 249 0.12 2.38 28.50
C ASP A 249 1.51 1.77 28.28
N ARG A 250 1.56 0.59 27.66
CA ARG A 250 2.81 -0.15 27.48
C ARG A 250 2.95 -0.66 26.07
N LEU A 251 4.11 -0.39 25.47
CA LEU A 251 4.61 -1.10 24.29
C LEU A 251 5.73 -2.04 24.72
N MET A 252 5.46 -3.34 24.68
CA MET A 252 6.40 -4.41 24.99
C MET A 252 6.85 -5.07 23.68
N MET A 253 8.08 -5.56 23.67
CA MET A 253 8.71 -6.20 22.52
C MET A 253 9.49 -7.41 23.01
N PHE A 254 9.26 -8.58 22.41
CA PHE A 254 9.86 -9.84 22.81
C PHE A 254 10.45 -10.55 21.59
N GLU A 255 11.57 -11.23 21.78
CA GLU A 255 12.03 -12.23 20.82
C GLU A 255 11.10 -13.44 20.85
N GLU A 256 10.71 -13.88 19.65
CA GLU A 256 9.74 -14.94 19.36
C GLU A 256 8.31 -14.59 19.79
N VAL A 257 8.01 -14.66 21.08
CA VAL A 257 6.68 -14.45 21.66
C VAL A 257 6.78 -13.83 23.05
N GLU A 258 5.69 -13.26 23.54
CA GLU A 258 5.54 -12.80 24.91
C GLU A 258 5.89 -13.90 25.91
N GLY A 259 6.80 -13.59 26.83
CA GLY A 259 7.46 -14.56 27.71
C GLY A 259 8.87 -14.97 27.27
N GLY A 260 9.26 -14.66 26.02
CA GLY A 260 10.63 -14.75 25.52
C GLY A 260 11.55 -13.64 26.02
N ARG A 261 12.72 -13.47 25.38
CA ARG A 261 13.68 -12.41 25.76
C ARG A 261 13.08 -11.03 25.50
N ALA A 262 12.88 -10.25 26.54
CA ALA A 262 12.39 -8.87 26.43
C ALA A 262 13.42 -7.96 25.75
N LEU A 263 12.95 -7.13 24.83
CA LEU A 263 13.70 -6.08 24.11
C LEU A 263 13.41 -4.68 24.66
N HIS A 264 12.90 -4.61 25.88
CA HIS A 264 12.57 -3.38 26.61
C HIS A 264 12.99 -3.52 28.09
N PRO A 265 13.21 -2.40 28.78
CA PRO A 265 13.40 -2.41 30.23
C PRO A 265 12.06 -2.56 30.98
N GLY A 266 12.10 -3.15 32.17
CA GLY A 266 10.96 -3.22 33.09
C GLY A 266 9.68 -3.72 32.41
N ASP A 267 8.59 -3.00 32.65
CA ASP A 267 7.24 -3.38 32.19
C ASP A 267 6.90 -2.93 30.75
N GLY A 268 7.86 -2.38 30.01
CA GLY A 268 7.65 -1.90 28.64
C GLY A 268 7.92 -0.41 28.46
N PHE A 269 7.82 0.03 27.21
CA PHE A 269 7.99 1.44 26.86
C PHE A 269 6.70 2.23 27.07
N SER A 270 6.83 3.47 27.56
CA SER A 270 5.73 4.41 27.81
C SER A 270 6.24 5.86 27.77
N ALA A 271 5.40 6.84 28.11
CA ALA A 271 5.82 8.25 28.20
C ALA A 271 7.04 8.47 29.11
N ILE A 272 7.13 7.71 30.21
CA ILE A 272 8.18 7.82 31.25
C ILE A 272 9.40 6.94 30.95
N SER A 273 9.21 5.84 30.24
CA SER A 273 10.26 4.92 29.81
C SER A 273 10.26 4.85 28.29
N ARG A 274 10.86 5.84 27.63
CA ARG A 274 10.84 5.94 26.17
C ARG A 274 11.78 4.93 25.52
N PRO A 275 11.44 4.40 24.33
CA PRO A 275 12.33 3.49 23.63
C PRO A 275 13.56 4.21 23.07
N PRO A 276 14.68 3.50 22.90
CA PRO A 276 15.80 4.01 22.12
C PRO A 276 15.37 4.18 20.65
N LYS A 277 16.15 4.94 19.88
CA LYS A 277 15.88 5.13 18.44
C LYS A 277 15.91 3.82 17.65
N SER A 278 16.65 2.83 18.12
CA SER A 278 16.79 1.53 17.47
C SER A 278 16.80 0.42 18.50
N ILE A 279 16.15 -0.69 18.16
CA ILE A 279 16.06 -1.92 18.95
C ILE A 279 16.46 -3.10 18.06
N PHE A 280 17.21 -4.05 18.61
CA PHE A 280 17.76 -5.16 17.85
C PHE A 280 17.36 -6.50 18.47
N ALA A 281 16.80 -7.36 17.63
CA ALA A 281 16.55 -8.76 17.94
C ALA A 281 17.61 -9.63 17.26
N GLN A 282 17.97 -10.71 17.92
CA GLN A 282 18.84 -11.77 17.41
C GLN A 282 18.06 -12.82 16.62
N THR A 283 16.73 -12.75 16.66
CA THR A 283 15.83 -13.68 16.00
C THR A 283 15.08 -13.02 14.84
N GLY A 284 14.60 -13.87 13.92
CA GLY A 284 13.73 -13.49 12.82
C GLY A 284 12.24 -13.42 13.19
N ILE A 285 11.91 -13.67 14.45
CA ILE A 285 10.54 -13.60 14.96
C ILE A 285 10.53 -12.65 16.16
N VAL A 286 9.71 -11.61 16.10
CA VAL A 286 9.56 -10.64 17.18
C VAL A 286 8.09 -10.34 17.40
N GLN A 287 7.66 -10.39 18.66
CA GLN A 287 6.31 -10.04 19.04
C GLN A 287 6.28 -8.69 19.75
N ILE A 288 5.48 -7.77 19.23
CA ILE A 288 5.21 -6.46 19.81
C ILE A 288 3.82 -6.52 20.43
N VAL A 289 3.72 -6.18 21.70
CA VAL A 289 2.46 -6.16 22.45
C VAL A 289 2.20 -4.73 22.91
N PHE A 290 1.13 -4.12 22.38
CA PHE A 290 0.69 -2.79 22.78
C PHE A 290 -0.60 -2.90 23.59
N THR A 291 -0.53 -2.53 24.87
CA THR A 291 -1.66 -2.55 25.80
C THR A 291 -2.00 -1.14 26.24
N THR A 292 -3.28 -0.79 26.12
CA THR A 292 -3.83 0.50 26.54
C THR A 292 -4.81 0.31 27.69
N ASN A 293 -4.76 1.21 28.66
CA ASN A 293 -5.65 1.20 29.82
C ASN A 293 -7.00 1.89 29.49
N SER A 294 -7.83 2.23 30.49
CA SER A 294 -9.10 2.92 30.27
C SER A 294 -9.02 4.46 30.18
N ILE A 295 -7.87 5.08 30.41
CA ILE A 295 -7.72 6.55 30.56
C ILE A 295 -6.45 7.11 29.88
N ARG A 296 -6.59 8.26 29.21
CA ARG A 296 -5.52 8.97 28.48
C ARG A 296 -4.98 8.15 27.30
N ASN A 297 -4.79 8.82 26.17
CA ASN A 297 -4.16 8.23 24.99
C ASN A 297 -3.29 9.29 24.29
N GLY A 298 -2.49 8.85 23.33
CA GLY A 298 -1.66 9.69 22.48
C GLY A 298 -1.89 9.39 21.00
N LEU A 299 -1.13 10.05 20.14
CA LEU A 299 -1.14 9.84 18.69
C LEU A 299 -0.51 8.51 18.27
N GLY A 300 0.11 7.81 19.21
CA GLY A 300 0.60 6.45 19.06
C GLY A 300 2.03 6.38 18.54
N TRP A 301 2.36 5.30 17.83
CA TRP A 301 3.73 4.97 17.47
C TRP A 301 3.85 4.44 16.04
N ASN A 302 5.05 4.59 15.50
CA ASN A 302 5.43 4.12 14.17
C ASN A 302 6.83 3.51 14.25
N ILE A 303 6.91 2.25 13.86
CA ILE A 303 8.11 1.43 13.92
C ILE A 303 8.38 0.88 12.53
N THR A 304 9.54 1.21 11.98
CA THR A 304 10.05 0.54 10.79
C THR A 304 10.84 -0.68 11.23
N PHE A 305 10.59 -1.83 10.62
CA PHE A 305 11.42 -3.02 10.81
C PHE A 305 12.09 -3.44 9.51
N SER A 306 13.22 -4.11 9.64
CA SER A 306 13.99 -4.63 8.51
C SER A 306 14.90 -5.75 8.98
N THR A 307 15.19 -6.68 8.06
CA THR A 307 16.37 -7.54 8.17
C THR A 307 17.64 -6.70 8.28
N ASN A 308 18.61 -7.21 9.04
CA ASN A 308 19.94 -6.63 9.08
C ASN A 308 20.68 -6.81 7.76
N CYS A 309 21.61 -5.92 7.47
CA CYS A 309 22.53 -6.09 6.36
C CYS A 309 23.54 -7.21 6.65
N PRO A 310 24.04 -7.90 5.60
CA PRO A 310 25.09 -8.88 5.75
C PRO A 310 26.37 -8.23 6.31
N PRO A 311 27.27 -8.98 6.96
CA PRO A 311 28.56 -8.43 7.39
C PRO A 311 29.34 -7.84 6.21
N LEU A 312 29.85 -6.62 6.36
CA LEU A 312 30.69 -5.97 5.33
C LEU A 312 32.02 -6.72 5.19
N GLN A 313 32.38 -7.07 3.96
CA GLN A 313 33.71 -7.59 3.65
C GLN A 313 34.70 -6.43 3.50
N THR A 314 35.75 -6.44 4.31
CA THR A 314 36.73 -5.35 4.37
C THR A 314 38.06 -5.78 3.75
N PRO A 315 38.62 -5.02 2.78
CA PRO A 315 39.99 -5.23 2.31
C PRO A 315 41.03 -5.06 3.43
N LYS A 316 42.23 -5.62 3.25
CA LYS A 316 43.27 -5.69 4.30
C LYS A 316 43.67 -4.34 4.91
N LEU A 317 43.62 -3.26 4.14
CA LEU A 317 44.03 -1.92 4.60
C LEU A 317 42.85 -1.04 5.05
N VAL A 318 41.61 -1.56 5.02
CA VAL A 318 40.44 -0.75 5.36
C VAL A 318 39.97 -1.05 6.78
N SER A 319 39.73 0.00 7.56
CA SER A 319 39.09 -0.09 8.87
C SER A 319 37.65 0.41 8.83
N LEU A 320 36.78 -0.23 9.62
CA LEU A 320 35.38 0.20 9.81
C LEU A 320 35.21 0.81 11.19
N SER A 321 34.39 1.86 11.29
CA SER A 321 34.02 2.48 12.57
C SER A 321 33.22 1.55 13.49
N THR A 322 32.47 0.59 12.93
CA THR A 322 31.69 -0.41 13.67
C THR A 322 31.45 -1.66 12.81
N LYS A 323 31.18 -2.80 13.46
CA LYS A 323 30.73 -4.04 12.82
C LYS A 323 29.20 -4.22 12.86
N ALA A 324 28.48 -3.26 13.45
CA ALA A 324 27.01 -3.30 13.48
C ALA A 324 26.45 -3.22 12.06
N SER A 325 25.44 -4.05 11.77
CA SER A 325 24.84 -4.16 10.43
C SER A 325 23.33 -3.95 10.43
N ALA A 326 22.78 -3.42 11.51
CA ALA A 326 21.36 -3.19 11.61
C ALA A 326 20.86 -2.08 10.68
N PHE A 327 19.59 -2.12 10.30
CA PHE A 327 18.96 -1.08 9.49
C PHE A 327 19.20 0.34 10.05
N GLY A 328 19.54 1.28 9.18
CA GLY A 328 19.88 2.67 9.51
C GLY A 328 21.29 2.85 10.06
N THR A 329 22.03 1.78 10.34
CA THR A 329 23.42 1.87 10.80
C THR A 329 24.28 2.52 9.73
N LYS A 330 25.04 3.54 10.13
CA LYS A 330 26.03 4.21 9.30
C LYS A 330 27.44 3.77 9.72
N VAL A 331 28.16 3.14 8.80
CA VAL A 331 29.53 2.63 8.96
C VAL A 331 30.47 3.50 8.15
N THR A 332 31.53 4.00 8.76
CA THR A 332 32.56 4.77 8.06
C THR A 332 33.71 3.83 7.74
N ALA A 333 34.00 3.65 6.46
CA ALA A 333 35.17 2.94 5.96
C ALA A 333 36.33 3.92 5.77
N SER A 334 37.53 3.58 6.27
CA SER A 334 38.69 4.46 6.23
C SER A 334 39.99 3.74 5.86
N CYS A 335 40.83 4.43 5.09
CA CYS A 335 42.20 4.04 4.78
C CYS A 335 43.19 4.61 5.82
N PRO A 336 44.33 3.94 6.05
CA PRO A 336 45.38 4.44 6.92
C PRO A 336 45.96 5.77 6.42
N ARG A 337 46.68 6.46 7.30
CA ARG A 337 47.29 7.75 6.97
C ARG A 337 48.28 7.60 5.81
N GLY A 338 48.13 8.44 4.79
CA GLY A 338 48.96 8.42 3.57
C GLY A 338 48.38 7.59 2.42
N TYR A 339 47.22 6.96 2.62
CA TYR A 339 46.50 6.20 1.60
C TYR A 339 45.14 6.82 1.31
N GLU A 340 44.62 6.57 0.11
CA GLU A 340 43.24 6.90 -0.28
C GLU A 340 42.56 5.72 -0.96
N PHE A 341 41.24 5.73 -1.06
CA PHE A 341 40.53 4.69 -1.81
C PHE A 341 40.84 4.79 -3.31
N ARG A 342 41.07 3.65 -3.97
CA ARG A 342 41.34 3.56 -5.43
C ARG A 342 40.33 4.28 -6.32
N THR A 343 39.11 4.46 -5.83
CA THR A 343 38.03 5.16 -6.52
C THR A 343 38.17 6.69 -6.48
N GLY A 344 39.20 7.25 -5.83
CA GLY A 344 39.38 8.69 -5.65
C GLY A 344 38.38 9.32 -4.66
N ARG A 345 37.75 8.51 -3.80
CA ARG A 345 36.76 8.97 -2.79
C ARG A 345 37.42 9.58 -1.54
N GLY A 346 38.72 9.89 -1.61
CA GLY A 346 39.52 10.36 -0.48
C GLY A 346 39.83 9.25 0.52
N GLN A 347 40.06 9.64 1.77
CA GLN A 347 40.54 8.73 2.83
C GLN A 347 39.42 7.96 3.55
N MET A 348 38.19 8.48 3.55
CA MET A 348 37.06 7.89 4.25
C MET A 348 35.74 8.15 3.53
N PHE A 349 34.83 7.19 3.59
CA PHE A 349 33.45 7.37 3.13
C PHE A 349 32.46 6.55 3.97
N ASP A 350 31.20 6.92 3.89
CA ASP A 350 30.15 6.33 4.70
C ASP A 350 29.29 5.33 3.90
N ILE A 351 28.95 4.24 4.56
CA ILE A 351 28.10 3.15 4.05
C ILE A 351 26.94 3.00 5.03
N THR A 352 25.71 3.00 4.53
CA THR A 352 24.51 2.92 5.37
C THR A 352 23.72 1.66 5.07
N CYS A 353 23.24 0.96 6.10
CA CYS A 353 22.35 -0.17 5.93
C CYS A 353 20.93 0.33 5.62
N GLN A 354 20.42 -0.02 4.44
CA GLN A 354 19.10 0.35 3.93
C GLN A 354 18.03 -0.70 4.27
N LEU A 355 16.76 -0.32 4.06
CA LEU A 355 15.59 -1.18 4.24
C LEU A 355 15.68 -2.46 3.41
N GLY A 356 15.47 -3.60 4.05
CA GLY A 356 15.59 -4.95 3.46
C GLY A 356 17.01 -5.51 3.47
N GLY A 357 17.87 -5.04 4.38
CA GLY A 357 19.19 -5.64 4.62
C GLY A 357 20.19 -5.41 3.50
N LYS A 358 20.14 -4.24 2.82
CA LYS A 358 21.08 -3.89 1.74
C LYS A 358 21.95 -2.71 2.12
N TRP A 359 23.27 -2.82 1.97
CA TRP A 359 24.16 -1.68 2.13
C TRP A 359 24.04 -0.72 0.95
N THR A 360 24.25 0.59 1.18
CA THR A 360 24.41 1.59 0.10
C THR A 360 25.58 1.28 -0.83
N GLU A 361 26.57 0.56 -0.32
CA GLU A 361 27.73 0.05 -1.05
C GLU A 361 28.02 -1.36 -0.52
N ASP A 362 27.90 -2.35 -1.37
CA ASP A 362 28.13 -3.77 -1.05
C ASP A 362 29.61 -4.17 -1.20
N HIS A 363 30.38 -3.39 -1.95
CA HIS A 363 31.81 -3.60 -2.15
C HIS A 363 32.66 -2.40 -1.68
N ILE A 364 33.52 -2.65 -0.70
CA ILE A 364 34.44 -1.64 -0.19
C ILE A 364 35.73 -1.66 -1.04
N PRO A 365 36.11 -0.54 -1.70
CA PRO A 365 37.31 -0.49 -2.52
C PRO A 365 38.61 -0.65 -1.72
N ASP A 366 39.68 -1.09 -2.38
CA ASP A 366 41.03 -1.10 -1.80
C ASP A 366 41.58 0.32 -1.58
N CYS A 367 42.49 0.44 -0.61
CA CYS A 367 43.35 1.61 -0.44
C CYS A 367 44.55 1.55 -1.41
N GLN A 368 45.02 2.70 -1.89
CA GLN A 368 46.24 2.88 -2.69
C GLN A 368 47.14 3.97 -2.14
#